data_AF-A0A0B8WEZ6-F1
#
_entry.id   AF-A0A0B8WEZ6-F1
#
_cell.length_a   1.000
_cell.length_b   1.000
_cell.length_c   1.000
_cell.angle_alpha   90.00
_cell.angle_beta   90.00
_cell.angle_gamma   90.00
#
_symmetry.space_group_name_H-M   'P 1'
#
loop_
_entity.id
_entity.type
_entity.pdbx_description
1 polymer ?
#
loop_
_entity_poly.entity_id
_entity_poly.type
_entity_poly.pdbx_seq_one_letter_code
_entity_poly.pdbx_strand_id
1 'polypeptide(L)'
;MRFVKRLLKYVLFFVLGAITCALMSITALSYFAIDQLSKATAPATKPVKKMPVAKATMLPNLPLAPGEKGTDQEVNPNLRELTHIGHTYVHELNLFDELAATLAQKNLPEICSVLCNPTFMDRELLTNERTNYLVRFYQQEGARAHSDPVFRMKLEEIGILSELFPVSFRKVLVQIHEAKAESTTDKLALAVQLQTAVVREISSLNDRIDDAKRGNERLKILRELTRSCEKGLKSRKQVVSECHSELGN
;
A
#
# COMPACT_ATOMS: atom_id res chain seq x y z
N MET A 1 -17.46 32.69 38.90
CA MET A 1 -17.05 32.80 37.47
C MET A 1 -15.54 32.84 37.20
N ARG A 2 -14.69 33.53 37.99
CA ARG A 2 -13.22 33.61 37.72
C ARG A 2 -12.47 32.27 37.84
N PHE A 3 -12.89 31.39 38.75
CA PHE A 3 -12.24 30.10 38.98
C PHE A 3 -12.45 29.13 37.81
N VAL A 4 -13.67 29.05 37.27
CA VAL A 4 -14.02 28.24 36.10
C VAL A 4 -13.25 28.68 34.85
N LYS A 5 -13.08 29.99 34.63
CA LYS A 5 -12.27 30.52 33.51
C LYS A 5 -10.78 30.18 33.63
N ARG A 6 -10.23 30.13 34.85
CA ARG A 6 -8.83 29.71 35.08
C ARG A 6 -8.67 28.22 34.85
N LEU A 7 -9.58 27.40 35.39
CA LEU A 7 -9.56 25.95 35.21
C LEU A 7 -9.65 25.57 33.73
N LEU A 8 -10.56 26.21 32.97
CA LEU A 8 -10.71 25.99 31.53
C LEU A 8 -9.43 26.36 30.75
N LYS A 9 -8.73 27.44 31.13
CA LYS A 9 -7.43 27.78 30.54
C LYS A 9 -6.38 26.71 30.80
N TYR A 10 -6.27 26.20 32.02
CA TYR A 10 -5.28 25.15 32.35
C TYR A 10 -5.58 23.84 31.62
N VAL A 11 -6.85 23.44 31.53
CA VAL A 11 -7.27 22.28 30.75
C VAL A 11 -6.95 22.48 29.26
N LEU A 12 -7.24 23.66 28.71
CA LEU A 12 -6.93 23.97 27.30
C LEU A 12 -5.41 23.92 27.03
N PHE A 13 -4.59 24.48 27.92
CA PHE A 13 -3.13 24.42 27.82
C PHE A 13 -2.59 22.99 27.93
N PHE A 14 -3.16 22.18 28.83
CA PHE A 14 -2.74 20.80 29.02
C PHE A 14 -3.12 19.92 27.81
N VAL A 15 -4.32 20.13 27.27
CA VAL A 15 -4.80 19.47 26.05
C VAL A 15 -3.96 19.91 24.85
N LEU A 16 -3.67 21.21 24.69
CA LEU A 16 -2.76 21.69 23.64
C LEU A 16 -1.37 21.07 23.78
N GLY A 17 -0.82 21.03 25.00
CA GLY A 17 0.48 20.44 25.30
C GLY A 17 0.53 18.95 24.94
N ALA A 18 -0.48 18.18 25.34
CA ALA A 18 -0.60 16.77 25.00
C ALA A 18 -0.74 16.55 23.48
N ILE A 19 -1.55 17.36 22.80
CA ILE A 19 -1.68 17.32 21.33
C ILE A 19 -0.35 17.66 20.66
N THR A 20 0.37 18.69 21.12
CA THR A 20 1.68 19.05 20.55
C THR A 20 2.73 17.96 20.77
N CYS A 21 2.78 17.33 21.96
CA CYS A 21 3.69 16.20 22.21
C CYS A 21 3.34 15.00 21.34
N ALA A 22 2.05 14.68 21.19
CA ALA A 22 1.61 13.59 20.32
C ALA A 22 1.98 13.87 18.85
N LEU A 23 1.71 15.08 18.35
CA LEU A 23 2.07 15.49 17.00
C LEU A 23 3.58 15.47 16.78
N MET A 24 4.39 15.98 17.71
CA MET A 24 5.85 15.94 17.62
C MET A 24 6.38 14.51 17.63
N SER A 25 5.81 13.62 18.44
CA SER A 25 6.22 12.21 18.51
C SER A 25 5.88 11.45 17.22
N ILE A 26 4.68 11.66 16.69
CA ILE A 26 4.29 11.10 15.39
C ILE A 26 5.17 11.71 14.29
N THR A 27 5.58 12.98 14.39
CA THR A 27 6.40 13.64 13.36
C THR A 27 7.82 13.14 13.37
N ALA A 28 8.39 12.89 14.55
CA ALA A 28 9.67 12.22 14.68
C ALA A 28 9.60 10.81 14.09
N LEU A 29 8.56 10.02 14.42
CA LEU A 29 8.39 8.67 13.87
C LEU A 29 8.23 8.67 12.34
N SER A 30 7.40 9.57 11.80
CA SER A 30 7.23 9.73 10.36
C SER A 30 8.51 10.19 9.67
N TYR A 31 9.27 11.09 10.29
CA TYR A 31 10.59 11.52 9.81
C TYR A 31 11.58 10.36 9.78
N PHE A 32 11.66 9.55 10.84
CA PHE A 32 12.53 8.37 10.86
C PHE A 32 12.10 7.33 9.83
N ALA A 33 10.80 7.09 9.67
CA ALA A 33 10.28 6.19 8.64
C ALA A 33 10.68 6.68 7.23
N ILE A 34 10.58 7.98 6.97
CA ILE A 34 10.93 8.57 5.68
C ILE A 34 12.43 8.64 5.45
N ASP A 35 13.24 8.90 6.48
CA ASP A 35 14.68 8.81 6.38
C ASP A 35 15.11 7.40 5.95
N GLN A 36 14.52 6.37 6.58
CA GLN A 36 14.78 4.98 6.25
C GLN A 36 14.27 4.61 4.84
N LEU A 37 13.05 5.02 4.47
CA LEU A 37 12.49 4.78 3.14
C LEU A 37 13.26 5.52 2.03
N SER A 38 13.65 6.78 2.26
CA SER A 38 14.41 7.59 1.29
C SER A 38 15.78 6.98 1.03
N LYS A 39 16.47 6.53 2.09
CA LYS A 39 17.74 5.82 1.94
C LYS A 39 17.54 4.46 1.25
N ALA A 40 16.42 3.77 1.49
CA ALA A 40 16.08 2.52 0.82
C ALA A 40 15.90 2.70 -0.69
N THR A 41 15.31 3.82 -1.11
CA THR A 41 15.07 4.17 -2.51
C THR A 41 16.27 4.75 -3.25
N ALA A 42 17.30 5.19 -2.53
CA ALA A 42 18.53 5.70 -3.16
C ALA A 42 19.21 4.57 -3.97
N PRO A 43 19.83 4.85 -5.13
CA PRO A 43 20.59 3.85 -5.87
C PRO A 43 21.76 3.32 -5.03
N ALA A 44 22.04 2.02 -5.10
CA ALA A 44 23.15 1.42 -4.37
C ALA A 44 24.48 2.04 -4.85
N THR A 45 25.11 2.88 -4.03
CA THR A 45 26.50 3.27 -4.22
C THR A 45 27.34 2.00 -4.05
N LYS A 46 27.85 1.46 -5.17
CA LYS A 46 28.88 0.41 -5.12
C LYS A 46 30.00 0.92 -4.20
N PRO A 47 30.46 0.12 -3.23
CA PRO A 47 31.54 0.54 -2.37
C PRO A 47 32.77 0.80 -3.25
N VAL A 48 33.19 2.06 -3.34
CA VAL A 48 34.47 2.40 -3.96
C VAL A 48 35.54 1.76 -3.09
N LYS A 49 36.14 0.66 -3.59
CA LYS A 49 37.35 0.06 -3.01
C LYS A 49 38.37 1.19 -2.85
N LYS A 50 38.54 1.70 -1.64
CA LYS A 50 39.65 2.59 -1.29
C LYS A 50 40.92 1.75 -1.42
N MET A 51 41.67 1.96 -2.49
CA MET A 51 43.02 1.42 -2.60
C MET A 51 43.86 2.02 -1.46
N PRO A 52 44.65 1.22 -0.72
CA PRO A 52 45.46 1.73 0.37
C PRO A 52 46.64 2.51 -0.23
N VAL A 53 46.67 3.82 -0.02
CA VAL A 53 47.86 4.63 -0.27
C VAL A 53 48.76 4.48 0.96
N ALA A 54 49.86 3.76 0.79
CA ALA A 54 50.93 3.69 1.78
C ALA A 54 51.75 4.99 1.75
N LYS A 55 51.94 5.63 2.91
CA LYS A 55 53.26 6.09 3.39
C LYS A 55 53.17 6.70 4.79
N ALA A 56 54.13 6.27 5.60
CA ALA A 56 54.38 6.62 6.99
C ALA A 56 54.93 8.05 7.15
N THR A 57 54.57 8.75 8.24
CA THR A 57 55.53 9.32 9.21
C THR A 57 54.81 9.80 10.48
N MET A 58 55.52 9.71 11.61
CA MET A 58 55.07 9.86 12.99
C MET A 58 54.89 11.32 13.43
N LEU A 59 53.93 11.58 14.35
CA LEU A 59 54.13 12.26 15.64
C LEU A 59 52.82 12.19 16.48
N PRO A 60 52.91 12.09 17.83
CA PRO A 60 51.76 11.86 18.71
C PRO A 60 51.17 13.18 19.23
N ASN A 61 49.84 13.32 19.22
CA ASN A 61 49.13 14.20 20.13
C ASN A 61 47.81 13.52 20.54
N LEU A 62 47.60 13.42 21.85
CA LEU A 62 46.43 12.85 22.53
C LEU A 62 45.13 13.67 22.27
N PRO A 63 43.95 13.10 22.57
CA PRO A 63 42.76 13.26 21.76
C PRO A 63 41.97 14.53 22.12
N LEU A 64 41.50 15.22 21.08
CA LEU A 64 40.29 16.02 21.17
C LEU A 64 39.24 15.34 20.29
N ALA A 65 38.30 14.64 20.92
CA ALA A 65 37.03 14.36 20.28
C ALA A 65 36.42 15.71 19.87
N PRO A 66 36.08 15.90 18.59
CA PRO A 66 34.70 15.64 18.19
C PRO A 66 34.62 15.07 16.77
N GLY A 67 34.05 13.89 16.64
CA GLY A 67 33.93 13.28 15.33
C GLY A 67 33.49 11.84 15.39
N GLU A 68 32.39 11.56 16.10
CA GLU A 68 31.54 10.45 15.69
C GLU A 68 31.02 10.81 14.29
N LYS A 69 31.81 10.46 13.29
CA LYS A 69 31.34 10.29 11.92
C LYS A 69 30.12 9.39 12.03
N GLY A 70 28.97 9.98 11.69
CA GLY A 70 27.69 9.32 11.68
C GLY A 70 27.85 7.94 11.09
N THR A 71 27.37 6.96 11.84
CA THR A 71 27.12 5.62 11.34
C THR A 71 26.31 5.78 10.05
N ASP A 72 26.95 5.50 8.91
CA ASP A 72 26.25 5.07 7.71
C ASP A 72 25.50 3.80 8.13
N GLN A 73 24.31 3.97 8.69
CA GLN A 73 23.37 2.89 8.91
C GLN A 73 23.00 2.39 7.52
N GLU A 74 23.70 1.34 7.08
CA GLU A 74 23.31 0.54 5.93
C GLU A 74 21.83 0.22 6.06
N VAL A 75 21.06 0.69 5.08
CA VAL A 75 19.62 0.47 5.05
C VAL A 75 19.38 -1.01 4.98
N ASN A 76 18.46 -1.49 5.82
CA ASN A 76 18.07 -2.90 5.81
C ASN A 76 17.68 -3.32 4.37
N PRO A 77 18.34 -4.34 3.78
CA PRO A 77 18.05 -4.78 2.41
C PRO A 77 16.58 -5.20 2.22
N ASN A 78 15.94 -5.73 3.27
CA ASN A 78 14.51 -6.07 3.25
C ASN A 78 13.64 -4.82 3.10
N LEU A 79 14.05 -3.68 3.69
CA LEU A 79 13.32 -2.42 3.55
C LEU A 79 13.43 -1.87 2.13
N ARG A 80 14.60 -2.01 1.49
CA ARG A 80 14.81 -1.65 0.08
C ARG A 80 13.95 -2.48 -0.86
N GLU A 81 13.89 -3.79 -0.64
CA GLU A 81 13.03 -4.69 -1.41
C GLU A 81 11.54 -4.35 -1.20
N LEU A 82 11.11 -4.18 0.05
CA LEU A 82 9.72 -3.80 0.39
C LEU A 82 9.32 -2.47 -0.23
N THR A 83 10.23 -1.50 -0.30
CA THR A 83 9.93 -0.18 -0.90
C THR A 83 9.79 -0.28 -2.41
N HIS A 84 10.63 -1.09 -3.07
CA HIS A 84 10.49 -1.37 -4.49
C HIS A 84 9.17 -2.10 -4.80
N ILE A 85 8.84 -3.13 -4.01
CA ILE A 85 7.56 -3.83 -4.10
C ILE A 85 6.40 -2.86 -3.92
N GLY A 86 6.45 -2.00 -2.89
CA GLY A 86 5.43 -1.00 -2.62
C GLY A 86 5.20 -0.03 -3.78
N HIS A 87 6.27 0.45 -4.43
CA HIS A 87 6.16 1.31 -5.60
C HIS A 87 5.47 0.61 -6.78
N THR A 88 5.85 -0.64 -7.08
CA THR A 88 5.18 -1.46 -8.09
C THR A 88 3.68 -1.60 -7.78
N TYR A 89 3.33 -1.89 -6.52
CA TYR A 89 1.93 -1.97 -6.09
C TYR A 89 1.17 -0.65 -6.27
N VAL A 90 1.78 0.50 -6.00
CA VAL A 90 1.12 1.80 -6.22
C VAL A 90 0.82 2.02 -7.70
N HIS A 91 1.77 1.71 -8.58
CA HIS A 91 1.55 1.81 -10.02
C HIS A 91 0.42 0.89 -10.49
N GLU A 92 0.42 -0.36 -10.02
CA GLU A 92 -0.63 -1.32 -10.32
C GLU A 92 -2.02 -0.86 -9.86
N LEU A 93 -2.14 -0.37 -8.62
CA LEU A 93 -3.41 0.10 -8.09
C LEU A 93 -3.97 1.31 -8.86
N ASN A 94 -3.10 2.18 -9.39
CA ASN A 94 -3.54 3.31 -10.21
C ASN A 94 -4.09 2.84 -11.57
N LEU A 95 -3.40 1.91 -12.24
CA LEU A 95 -3.90 1.28 -13.48
C LEU A 95 -5.22 0.55 -13.25
N PHE A 96 -5.36 -0.06 -12.07
CA PHE A 96 -6.60 -0.70 -11.69
C PHE A 96 -7.74 0.29 -11.47
N ASP A 97 -7.50 1.43 -10.81
CA ASP A 97 -8.53 2.44 -10.60
C ASP A 97 -9.02 3.04 -11.93
N GLU A 98 -8.12 3.21 -12.90
CA GLU A 98 -8.47 3.61 -14.27
C GLU A 98 -9.34 2.55 -14.96
N LEU A 99 -8.97 1.28 -14.81
CA LEU A 99 -9.78 0.16 -15.30
C LEU A 99 -11.16 0.19 -14.63
N ALA A 100 -11.22 0.21 -13.29
CA ALA A 100 -12.45 0.22 -12.51
C ALA A 100 -13.37 1.40 -12.88
N ALA A 101 -12.84 2.60 -13.07
CA ALA A 101 -13.60 3.75 -13.55
C ALA A 101 -14.20 3.53 -14.94
N THR A 102 -13.47 2.87 -15.83
CA THR A 102 -13.94 2.46 -17.16
C THR A 102 -15.03 1.38 -17.05
N LEU A 103 -14.93 0.50 -16.06
CA LEU A 103 -15.89 -0.59 -15.83
C LEU A 103 -17.19 -0.12 -15.18
N ALA A 104 -17.14 0.88 -14.29
CA ALA A 104 -18.29 1.41 -13.56
C ALA A 104 -19.39 1.98 -14.48
N GLN A 105 -19.04 2.32 -15.73
CA GLN A 105 -19.98 2.82 -16.73
C GLN A 105 -20.77 1.73 -17.46
N LYS A 106 -20.53 0.45 -17.17
CA LYS A 106 -21.14 -0.69 -17.88
C LYS A 106 -22.00 -1.54 -16.95
N ASN A 107 -23.11 -2.07 -17.48
CA ASN A 107 -23.93 -3.06 -16.79
C ASN A 107 -23.16 -4.38 -16.68
N LEU A 108 -22.66 -4.67 -15.48
CA LEU A 108 -21.89 -5.88 -15.19
C LEU A 108 -22.85 -7.05 -14.91
N PRO A 109 -22.63 -8.23 -15.52
CA PRO A 109 -23.39 -9.42 -15.16
C PRO A 109 -23.12 -9.78 -13.70
N GLU A 110 -24.16 -10.29 -13.02
CA GLU A 110 -24.05 -10.66 -11.63
C GLU A 110 -22.99 -11.74 -11.42
N ILE A 111 -22.13 -11.59 -10.40
CA ILE A 111 -20.98 -12.48 -10.20
C ILE A 111 -21.39 -13.95 -10.05
N CYS A 112 -22.49 -14.23 -9.36
CA CYS A 112 -23.01 -15.59 -9.19
C CYS A 112 -23.38 -16.26 -10.53
N SER A 113 -23.87 -15.49 -11.52
CA SER A 113 -24.29 -16.01 -12.81
C SER A 113 -23.13 -16.49 -13.71
N VAL A 114 -21.92 -16.00 -13.43
CA VAL A 114 -20.72 -16.25 -14.24
C VAL A 114 -19.73 -17.23 -13.62
N LEU A 115 -19.92 -17.67 -12.36
CA LEU A 115 -18.96 -18.52 -11.63
C LEU A 115 -18.60 -19.83 -12.32
N CYS A 116 -19.55 -20.46 -13.01
CA CYS A 116 -19.32 -21.71 -13.70
C CYS A 116 -18.98 -21.54 -15.20
N ASN A 117 -18.74 -20.33 -15.67
CA ASN A 117 -18.29 -20.14 -17.05
C ASN A 117 -16.84 -20.64 -17.21
N PRO A 118 -16.45 -21.10 -18.41
CA PRO A 118 -15.05 -21.42 -18.68
C PRO A 118 -14.19 -20.16 -18.52
N THR A 119 -13.00 -20.31 -17.95
CA THR A 119 -12.00 -19.25 -17.92
C THR A 119 -11.08 -19.35 -19.13
N PHE A 120 -10.79 -18.20 -19.72
CA PHE A 120 -9.83 -18.06 -20.83
C PHE A 120 -8.55 -17.37 -20.38
N MET A 121 -8.41 -17.17 -19.07
CA MET A 121 -7.24 -16.52 -18.48
C MET A 121 -6.07 -17.49 -18.33
N ASP A 122 -4.90 -17.00 -18.67
CA ASP A 122 -3.63 -17.65 -18.43
C ASP A 122 -3.23 -17.49 -16.95
N ARG A 123 -3.09 -18.61 -16.25
CA ARG A 123 -2.75 -18.64 -14.81
C ARG A 123 -1.32 -18.20 -14.53
N GLU A 124 -0.40 -18.44 -15.45
CA GLU A 124 1.01 -18.07 -15.30
C GLU A 124 1.18 -16.56 -15.44
N LEU A 125 0.59 -15.98 -16.50
CA LEU A 125 0.58 -14.53 -16.69
C LEU A 125 -0.16 -13.80 -15.55
N LEU A 126 -1.25 -14.37 -15.05
CA LEU A 126 -1.97 -13.79 -13.91
C LEU A 126 -1.15 -13.78 -12.62
N THR A 127 -0.23 -14.73 -12.45
CA THR A 127 0.63 -14.81 -11.26
C THR A 127 1.80 -13.82 -11.36
N ASN A 128 2.40 -13.70 -12.54
CA ASN A 128 3.61 -12.92 -12.74
C ASN A 128 3.35 -11.44 -13.09
N GLU A 129 2.24 -11.14 -13.76
CA GLU A 129 1.95 -9.82 -14.34
C GLU A 129 0.51 -9.39 -14.06
N ARG A 130 -0.05 -9.78 -12.90
CA ARG A 130 -1.48 -9.73 -12.55
C ARG A 130 -2.21 -8.51 -13.13
N THR A 131 -1.82 -7.30 -12.75
CA THR A 131 -2.56 -6.08 -13.08
C THR A 131 -2.42 -5.71 -14.57
N ASN A 132 -1.20 -5.77 -15.12
CA ASN A 132 -0.96 -5.51 -16.54
C ASN A 132 -1.62 -6.55 -17.45
N TYR A 133 -1.72 -7.80 -17.00
CA TYR A 133 -2.42 -8.85 -17.70
C TYR A 133 -3.94 -8.62 -17.67
N LEU A 134 -4.52 -8.26 -16.53
CA LEU A 134 -5.95 -7.94 -16.42
C LEU A 134 -6.35 -6.78 -17.33
N VAL A 135 -5.55 -5.71 -17.37
CA VAL A 135 -5.80 -4.56 -18.27
C VAL A 135 -5.75 -5.00 -19.73
N ARG A 136 -4.71 -5.72 -20.15
CA ARG A 136 -4.58 -6.22 -21.53
C ARG A 136 -5.70 -7.19 -21.90
N PHE A 137 -6.05 -8.11 -21.00
CA PHE A 137 -7.15 -9.05 -21.19
C PHE A 137 -8.47 -8.30 -21.39
N TYR A 138 -8.75 -7.26 -20.59
CA TYR A 138 -9.92 -6.43 -20.77
C TYR A 138 -9.92 -5.66 -22.09
N GLN A 139 -8.77 -5.10 -22.49
CA GLN A 139 -8.65 -4.39 -23.77
C GLN A 139 -8.89 -5.32 -24.97
N GLN A 140 -8.51 -6.59 -24.87
CA GLN A 140 -8.68 -7.59 -25.92
C GLN A 140 -10.12 -8.14 -25.97
N GLU A 141 -10.66 -8.54 -24.82
CA GLU A 141 -11.97 -9.22 -24.73
C GLU A 141 -13.16 -8.26 -24.57
N GLY A 142 -12.89 -7.01 -24.16
CA GLY A 142 -13.89 -6.00 -23.91
C GLY A 142 -14.96 -6.46 -22.91
N ALA A 143 -16.22 -6.34 -23.28
CA ALA A 143 -17.34 -6.73 -22.41
C ALA A 143 -17.36 -8.23 -22.08
N ARG A 144 -16.76 -9.09 -22.91
CA ARG A 144 -16.72 -10.55 -22.66
C ARG A 144 -15.84 -10.91 -21.47
N ALA A 145 -14.85 -10.08 -21.14
CA ALA A 145 -14.03 -10.26 -19.94
C ALA A 145 -14.88 -10.36 -18.67
N HIS A 146 -16.02 -9.67 -18.62
CA HIS A 146 -16.93 -9.72 -17.46
C HIS A 146 -17.67 -11.05 -17.29
N SER A 147 -17.66 -11.90 -18.31
CA SER A 147 -18.21 -13.25 -18.23
C SER A 147 -17.18 -14.27 -17.74
N ASP A 148 -15.90 -13.87 -17.62
CA ASP A 148 -14.84 -14.72 -17.07
C ASP A 148 -14.85 -14.64 -15.53
N PRO A 149 -15.00 -15.78 -14.83
CA PRO A 149 -15.11 -15.80 -13.37
C PRO A 149 -13.78 -15.41 -12.69
N VAL A 150 -12.64 -15.79 -13.28
CA VAL A 150 -11.32 -15.48 -12.73
C VAL A 150 -11.05 -13.99 -12.84
N PHE A 151 -11.38 -13.40 -13.99
CA PHE A 151 -11.28 -11.96 -14.20
C PHE A 151 -12.12 -11.19 -13.17
N ARG A 152 -13.40 -11.57 -13.00
CA ARG A 152 -14.31 -10.93 -12.04
C ARG A 152 -13.81 -11.03 -10.60
N MET A 153 -13.37 -12.21 -10.15
CA MET A 153 -12.82 -12.38 -8.81
C MET A 153 -11.55 -11.55 -8.59
N LYS A 154 -10.70 -11.41 -9.61
CA LYS A 154 -9.49 -10.61 -9.52
C LYS A 154 -9.77 -9.11 -9.47
N LEU A 155 -10.80 -8.64 -10.16
CA LEU A 155 -11.24 -7.26 -10.01
C LEU A 155 -11.70 -6.97 -8.57
N GLU A 156 -12.51 -7.85 -7.98
CA GLU A 156 -12.95 -7.71 -6.57
C GLU A 156 -11.75 -7.73 -5.60
N GLU A 157 -10.78 -8.63 -5.80
CA GLU A 157 -9.56 -8.73 -5.00
C GLU A 157 -8.73 -7.44 -5.04
N ILE A 158 -8.58 -6.83 -6.22
CA ILE A 158 -7.82 -5.58 -6.35
C ILE A 158 -8.64 -4.38 -5.85
N GLY A 159 -9.97 -4.40 -5.98
CA GLY A 159 -10.86 -3.40 -5.39
C GLY A 159 -10.66 -3.27 -3.89
N ILE A 160 -10.62 -4.40 -3.17
CA ILE A 160 -10.34 -4.42 -1.72
C ILE A 160 -8.97 -3.79 -1.41
N LEU A 161 -7.94 -4.11 -2.21
CA LEU A 161 -6.61 -3.52 -2.02
C LEU A 161 -6.60 -2.01 -2.30
N SER A 162 -7.33 -1.57 -3.33
CA SER A 162 -7.45 -0.14 -3.68
C SER A 162 -8.11 0.67 -2.56
N GLU A 163 -9.12 0.10 -1.90
CA GLU A 163 -9.80 0.72 -0.75
C GLU A 163 -8.89 0.82 0.48
N LEU A 164 -8.16 -0.25 0.80
CA LEU A 164 -7.21 -0.28 1.92
C LEU A 164 -6.05 0.70 1.74
N PHE A 165 -5.64 0.94 0.50
CA PHE A 165 -4.58 1.87 0.14
C PHE A 165 -5.15 3.00 -0.71
N PRO A 166 -5.80 4.02 -0.15
CA PRO A 166 -6.40 5.09 -0.94
C PRO A 166 -5.35 5.95 -1.64
N VAL A 167 -5.80 6.70 -2.65
CA VAL A 167 -4.97 7.58 -3.49
C VAL A 167 -4.13 8.57 -2.67
N SER A 168 -4.63 9.04 -1.52
CA SER A 168 -3.92 9.94 -0.61
C SER A 168 -2.63 9.31 -0.07
N PHE A 169 -2.68 8.05 0.37
CA PHE A 169 -1.49 7.30 0.80
C PHE A 169 -0.56 6.98 -0.36
N ARG A 170 -1.12 6.54 -1.50
CA ARG A 170 -0.35 6.20 -2.70
C ARG A 170 0.48 7.38 -3.21
N LYS A 171 -0.10 8.59 -3.23
CA LYS A 171 0.60 9.81 -3.64
C LYS A 171 1.84 10.09 -2.78
N VAL A 172 1.73 9.90 -1.47
CA VAL A 172 2.86 10.11 -0.56
C VAL A 172 3.95 9.07 -0.80
N LEU A 173 3.59 7.81 -1.04
CA LEU A 173 4.56 6.75 -1.36
C LEU A 173 5.33 7.03 -2.66
N VAL A 174 4.65 7.52 -3.70
CA VAL A 174 5.28 7.97 -4.95
C VAL A 174 6.24 9.12 -4.68
N GLN A 175 5.79 10.14 -3.92
CA GLN A 175 6.62 11.29 -3.58
C GLN A 175 7.87 10.89 -2.79
N ILE A 176 7.76 9.94 -1.85
CA ILE A 176 8.91 9.40 -1.11
C ILE A 176 9.90 8.72 -2.07
N HIS A 177 9.40 7.93 -3.02
CA HIS A 177 10.22 7.24 -4.00
C HIS A 177 10.94 8.20 -4.97
N GLU A 178 10.21 9.20 -5.48
CA GLU A 178 10.72 10.18 -6.45
C GLU A 178 11.65 11.21 -5.82
N ALA A 179 11.37 11.65 -4.58
CA ALA A 179 12.07 12.77 -3.96
C ALA A 179 13.56 12.52 -3.69
N LYS A 180 13.99 11.25 -3.62
CA LYS A 180 15.38 10.87 -3.22
C LYS A 180 15.88 11.75 -2.07
N ALA A 181 15.04 11.99 -1.06
CA ALA A 181 15.22 13.11 -0.14
C ALA A 181 16.58 13.06 0.58
N GLU A 182 17.50 13.96 0.20
CA GLU A 182 18.84 14.05 0.80
C GLU A 182 18.85 15.01 1.99
N SER A 183 18.05 16.08 1.94
CA SER A 183 18.00 17.12 2.97
C SER A 183 17.02 16.82 4.11
N THR A 184 17.32 17.32 5.30
CA THR A 184 16.43 17.21 6.49
C THR A 184 15.07 17.88 6.25
N THR A 185 15.05 18.99 5.51
CA THR A 185 13.83 19.73 5.19
C THR A 185 12.90 18.93 4.28
N ASP A 186 13.44 18.22 3.29
CA ASP A 186 12.64 17.39 2.38
C ASP A 186 12.03 16.19 3.11
N LYS A 187 12.82 15.54 3.97
CA LYS A 187 12.36 14.44 4.83
C LYS A 187 11.26 14.88 5.78
N LEU A 188 11.38 16.07 6.37
CA LEU A 188 10.36 16.64 7.26
C LEU A 188 9.08 17.00 6.48
N ALA A 189 9.20 17.56 5.29
CA ALA A 189 8.05 17.88 4.43
C ALA A 189 7.26 16.62 4.05
N LEU A 190 7.95 15.56 3.62
CA LEU A 190 7.34 14.27 3.34
C LEU A 190 6.70 13.65 4.60
N ALA A 191 7.30 13.84 5.79
CA ALA A 191 6.76 13.34 7.05
C ALA A 191 5.42 13.97 7.38
N VAL A 192 5.33 15.29 7.24
CA VAL A 192 4.08 16.03 7.42
C VAL A 192 3.04 15.62 6.38
N GLN A 193 3.44 15.36 5.13
CA GLN A 193 2.52 14.89 4.08
C GLN A 193 1.97 13.49 4.39
N LEU A 194 2.82 12.56 4.84
CA LEU A 194 2.40 11.22 5.25
C LEU A 194 1.41 11.28 6.41
N GLN A 195 1.72 12.08 7.44
CA GLN A 195 0.80 12.28 8.56
C GLN A 195 -0.53 12.87 8.12
N THR A 196 -0.50 13.86 7.23
CA THR A 196 -1.71 14.48 6.71
C THR A 196 -2.57 13.46 5.95
N ALA A 197 -1.95 12.58 5.16
CA ALA A 197 -2.65 11.49 4.51
C ALA A 197 -3.25 10.52 5.54
N VAL A 198 -2.49 10.09 6.56
CA VAL A 198 -3.00 9.22 7.64
C VAL A 198 -4.19 9.85 8.34
N VAL A 199 -4.07 11.09 8.78
CA VAL A 199 -5.12 11.80 9.53
C VAL A 199 -6.39 11.98 8.69
N ARG A 200 -6.26 12.18 7.38
CA ARG A 200 -7.42 12.26 6.47
C ARG A 200 -8.19 10.95 6.38
N GLU A 201 -7.49 9.82 6.45
CA GLU A 201 -8.10 8.51 6.23
C GLU A 201 -8.46 7.78 7.53
N ILE A 202 -7.91 8.21 8.68
CA ILE A 202 -7.99 7.50 9.97
C ILE A 202 -9.43 7.27 10.44
N SER A 203 -10.34 8.21 10.15
CA SER A 203 -11.75 8.09 10.52
C SER A 203 -12.47 6.99 9.76
N SER A 204 -12.00 6.64 8.56
CA SER A 204 -12.57 5.59 7.70
C SER A 204 -11.74 4.30 7.70
N LEU A 205 -10.58 4.29 8.35
CA LEU A 205 -9.64 3.16 8.27
C LEU A 205 -10.21 1.88 8.88
N ASN A 206 -10.87 1.99 10.04
CA ASN A 206 -11.47 0.83 10.70
C ASN A 206 -12.61 0.24 9.85
N ASP A 207 -13.48 1.09 9.32
CA ASP A 207 -14.60 0.66 8.47
C ASP A 207 -14.06 -0.05 7.22
N ARG A 208 -13.04 0.51 6.56
CA ARG A 208 -12.37 -0.11 5.41
C ARG A 208 -11.71 -1.43 5.73
N ILE A 209 -11.11 -1.57 6.92
CA ILE A 209 -10.53 -2.85 7.35
C ILE A 209 -11.64 -3.89 7.53
N ASP A 210 -12.77 -3.52 8.11
CA ASP A 210 -13.88 -4.44 8.31
C ASP A 210 -14.61 -4.77 6.99
N ASP A 211 -14.74 -3.80 6.08
CA ASP A 211 -15.19 -4.01 4.70
C ASP A 211 -14.24 -4.95 3.94
N ALA A 212 -12.93 -4.76 4.06
CA ALA A 212 -11.94 -5.63 3.45
C ALA A 212 -12.01 -7.07 4.00
N LYS A 213 -12.25 -7.25 5.30
CA LYS A 213 -12.49 -8.58 5.89
C LYS A 213 -13.74 -9.22 5.30
N ARG A 214 -14.86 -8.48 5.22
CA ARG A 214 -16.10 -8.96 4.61
C ARG A 214 -15.89 -9.33 3.14
N GLY A 215 -15.23 -8.47 2.38
CA GLY A 215 -14.87 -8.72 0.98
C GLY A 215 -13.99 -9.95 0.81
N ASN A 216 -13.03 -10.18 1.72
CA ASN A 216 -12.17 -11.36 1.69
C ASN A 216 -12.93 -12.67 1.98
N GLU A 217 -13.86 -12.67 2.94
CA GLU A 217 -14.75 -13.82 3.19
C GLU A 217 -15.64 -14.10 1.97
N ARG A 218 -16.23 -13.05 1.38
CA ARG A 218 -16.98 -13.17 0.13
C ARG A 218 -16.13 -13.79 -0.99
N LEU A 219 -14.90 -13.34 -1.18
CA LEU A 219 -13.98 -13.91 -2.17
C LEU A 219 -13.64 -15.37 -1.90
N LYS A 220 -13.51 -15.76 -0.62
CA LYS A 220 -13.28 -17.15 -0.25
C LYS A 220 -14.44 -18.05 -0.67
N ILE A 221 -15.68 -17.63 -0.38
CA ILE A 221 -16.90 -18.33 -0.81
C ILE A 221 -16.93 -18.46 -2.34
N LEU A 222 -16.71 -17.35 -3.06
CA LEU A 222 -16.70 -17.33 -4.53
C LEU A 222 -15.65 -18.28 -5.13
N ARG A 223 -14.44 -18.36 -4.55
CA ARG A 223 -13.37 -19.27 -5.00
C ARG A 223 -13.75 -20.73 -4.77
N GLU A 224 -14.36 -21.05 -3.63
CA GLU A 224 -14.81 -22.40 -3.31
C GLU A 224 -15.94 -22.87 -4.24
N LEU A 225 -16.89 -21.98 -4.55
CA LEU A 225 -17.97 -22.23 -5.49
C LEU A 225 -17.46 -22.39 -6.93
N THR A 226 -16.55 -21.52 -7.37
CA THR A 226 -15.91 -21.62 -8.70
C THR A 226 -15.17 -22.95 -8.84
N ARG A 227 -14.38 -23.34 -7.84
CA ARG A 227 -13.66 -24.63 -7.81
C ARG A 227 -14.65 -25.82 -7.86
N SER A 228 -15.82 -25.68 -7.24
CA SER A 228 -16.88 -26.70 -7.30
C SER A 228 -17.45 -26.86 -8.70
N CYS A 229 -17.60 -25.78 -9.47
CA CYS A 229 -17.93 -25.82 -10.89
C CYS A 229 -16.81 -26.49 -11.71
N GLU A 230 -15.55 -26.05 -11.54
CA GLU A 230 -14.40 -26.54 -12.32
C GLU A 230 -14.19 -28.06 -12.15
N LYS A 231 -14.41 -28.58 -10.95
CA LYS A 231 -14.24 -30.00 -10.63
C LYS A 231 -15.49 -30.84 -10.92
N GLY A 232 -16.59 -30.24 -11.38
CA GLY A 232 -17.85 -30.94 -11.61
C GLY A 232 -18.49 -31.52 -10.33
N LEU A 233 -18.17 -30.96 -9.15
CA LEU A 233 -18.66 -31.47 -7.86
C LEU A 233 -20.12 -31.11 -7.60
N LYS A 234 -20.58 -29.99 -8.17
CA LYS A 234 -21.96 -29.49 -8.04
C LYS A 234 -22.46 -29.04 -9.41
N SER A 235 -23.78 -29.15 -9.64
CA SER A 235 -24.38 -28.63 -10.86
C SER A 235 -24.33 -27.09 -10.90
N ARG A 236 -24.30 -26.49 -12.09
CA ARG A 236 -24.33 -25.02 -12.24
C ARG A 236 -25.48 -24.38 -11.47
N LYS A 237 -26.69 -24.96 -11.54
CA LYS A 237 -27.87 -24.43 -10.83
C LYS A 237 -27.68 -24.44 -9.32
N GLN A 238 -27.08 -25.50 -8.77
CA GLN A 238 -26.80 -25.61 -7.35
C GLN A 238 -25.77 -24.58 -6.90
N VAL A 239 -24.67 -24.40 -7.65
CA VAL A 239 -23.64 -23.40 -7.33
C VAL A 239 -24.19 -21.98 -7.37
N VAL A 240 -24.99 -21.66 -8.39
CA VAL A 240 -25.62 -20.33 -8.50
C VAL A 240 -26.57 -20.09 -7.32
N SER A 241 -27.41 -21.06 -6.97
CA SER A 241 -28.32 -20.96 -5.82
C SER A 241 -27.58 -20.75 -4.50
N GLU A 242 -26.50 -21.51 -4.28
CA GLU A 242 -25.66 -21.43 -3.07
C GLU A 242 -24.91 -20.09 -3.00
N CYS A 243 -24.47 -19.57 -4.15
CA CYS A 243 -23.88 -18.24 -4.23
C CYS A 243 -24.85 -17.15 -3.76
N HIS A 244 -26.10 -17.19 -4.23
CA HIS A 244 -27.11 -16.21 -3.82
C HIS A 244 -27.47 -16.33 -2.33
N SER A 245 -27.56 -17.56 -1.79
CA SER A 245 -27.90 -17.75 -0.38
C SER A 245 -26.79 -17.29 0.56
N GLU A 246 -25.53 -17.52 0.21
CA GLU A 246 -24.37 -17.18 1.05
C GLU A 246 -23.99 -15.70 0.95
N LEU A 247 -24.13 -15.10 -0.23
CA LEU A 247 -23.70 -13.72 -0.49
C LEU A 247 -24.80 -12.69 -0.31
N GLY A 248 -26.05 -13.11 -0.09
CA GLY A 248 -27.19 -12.24 0.15
C GLY A 248 -27.39 -11.23 -0.98
N ASN A 249 -28.05 -11.66 -2.06
CA ASN A 249 -28.73 -10.72 -2.94
C ASN A 249 -30.21 -10.65 -2.58
#